data_AF-A0A8T3X678-F1
#
_entry.id   AF-A0A8T3X678-F1
#
_cell.length_a   1.000
_cell.length_b   1.000
_cell.length_c   1.000
_cell.angle_alpha   90.00
_cell.angle_beta   90.00
_cell.angle_gamma   90.00
#
_symmetry.space_group_name_H-M   'P 1'
#
loop_
_entity.id
_entity.type
_entity.pdbx_description
1 polymer ?
#
loop_
_entity_poly.entity_id
_entity_poly.type
_entity_poly.pdbx_seq_one_letter_code
_entity_poly.pdbx_strand_id
1 'polypeptide(L)' 'MAKKLPQIVADRLFTNMYICVKCNAKMRAPYAKVKAGKIRCRKCNSNKLRLKAKERRGQKV' A
#
# COMPACT_ATOMS: atom_id res chain seq x y z
N MET A 1 -21.70 -14.51 5.54
CA MET A 1 -22.06 -13.13 5.12
C MET A 1 -20.89 -12.20 5.40
N ALA A 2 -20.24 -11.67 4.36
CA ALA A 2 -19.08 -10.80 4.54
C ALA A 2 -19.54 -9.45 5.12
N LYS A 3 -19.32 -9.22 6.43
CA LYS A 3 -19.53 -7.91 7.05
C LYS A 3 -18.70 -6.88 6.27
N LYS A 4 -19.37 -5.94 5.61
CA LYS A 4 -18.74 -4.76 4.99
C LYS A 4 -17.94 -4.07 6.10
N LEU A 5 -16.61 -4.06 6.00
CA LEU A 5 -15.81 -3.33 6.97
C LEU A 5 -16.26 -1.86 6.96
N PRO A 6 -16.47 -1.24 8.13
CA PRO A 6 -16.78 0.18 8.20
C PRO A 6 -15.69 0.99 7.49
N GLN A 7 -16.10 2.02 6.73
CA GLN A 7 -15.21 2.80 5.85
C GLN A 7 -13.98 3.34 6.58
N ILE A 8 -14.14 3.79 7.83
CA ILE A 8 -13.06 4.30 8.69
C ILE A 8 -11.96 3.25 8.91
N VAL A 9 -12.35 2.00 9.11
CA VAL A 9 -11.41 0.89 9.32
C VAL A 9 -10.72 0.52 8.01
N ALA A 10 -11.41 0.64 6.87
CA ALA A 10 -10.80 0.45 5.56
C ALA A 10 -9.73 1.51 5.28
N ASP A 11 -9.99 2.78 5.60
CA ASP A 11 -9.03 3.86 5.34
C ASP A 11 -7.74 3.72 6.17
N ARG A 12 -7.88 3.36 7.45
CA ARG A 12 -6.73 3.07 8.33
C ARG A 12 -5.87 1.91 7.80
N LEU A 13 -6.53 0.85 7.33
CA LEU A 13 -5.86 -0.39 6.98
C LEU A 13 -5.28 -0.43 5.57
N PHE A 14 -5.81 0.36 4.63
CA PHE A 14 -5.53 0.20 3.22
C PHE A 14 -5.10 1.50 2.53
N THR A 15 -5.62 2.67 2.89
CA THR A 15 -5.29 3.91 2.16
C THR A 15 -3.80 4.21 2.19
N ASN A 16 -3.21 4.31 0.98
CA ASN A 16 -1.79 4.65 0.79
C ASN A 16 -0.83 3.67 1.48
N MET A 17 -1.24 2.41 1.70
CA MET A 17 -0.44 1.43 2.44
C MET A 17 0.28 0.46 1.48
N TYR A 18 1.60 0.61 1.41
CA TYR A 18 2.47 -0.18 0.57
C TYR A 18 3.27 -1.20 1.37
N ILE A 19 3.60 -2.29 0.73
CA ILE A 19 4.44 -3.37 1.23
C ILE A 19 5.66 -3.44 0.32
N CYS A 20 6.86 -3.43 0.89
CA CYS A 20 8.06 -3.66 0.09
C CYS A 20 8.10 -5.09 -0.43
N VAL A 21 8.42 -5.28 -1.71
CA VAL A 21 8.53 -6.63 -2.31
C VAL A 21 9.76 -7.39 -1.80
N LYS A 22 10.82 -6.67 -1.41
CA LYS A 22 12.09 -7.26 -0.96
C LYS A 22 12.06 -7.68 0.52
N CYS A 23 11.63 -6.78 1.40
CA CYS A 23 11.68 -7.01 2.85
C CYS A 23 10.30 -7.10 3.53
N ASN A 24 9.21 -7.05 2.77
CA ASN A 24 7.83 -7.09 3.26
C ASN A 24 7.48 -6.00 4.30
N ALA A 25 8.30 -4.96 4.44
CA ALA A 25 8.03 -3.83 5.32
C ALA A 25 6.79 -3.06 4.86
N LYS A 26 5.88 -2.78 5.80
CA LYS A 26 4.68 -1.97 5.57
C LYS A 26 5.03 -0.51 5.75
N MET A 27 4.63 0.34 4.80
CA MET A 27 4.89 1.78 4.83
C MET A 27 3.70 2.52 4.24
N ARG A 28 3.39 3.69 4.81
CA ARG A 28 2.39 4.60 4.25
C ARG A 28 3.10 5.63 3.37
N ALA A 29 2.68 5.75 2.12
CA ALA A 29 3.31 6.64 1.14
C ALA A 29 2.29 7.15 0.11
N PRO A 30 2.41 8.38 -0.40
CA PRO A 30 1.49 8.89 -1.40
C PRO A 30 1.67 8.18 -2.75
N TYR A 31 0.56 7.76 -3.37
CA TYR A 31 0.53 7.03 -4.64
C TYR A 31 1.38 7.69 -5.74
N ALA A 32 1.25 9.01 -5.93
CA ALA A 32 1.99 9.74 -6.95
C ALA A 32 3.52 9.58 -6.82
N LYS A 33 4.05 9.62 -5.60
CA LYS A 33 5.50 9.46 -5.37
C LYS A 33 5.95 8.01 -5.50
N VAL A 34 5.09 7.04 -5.17
CA VAL A 34 5.37 5.60 -5.38
C VAL A 34 5.37 5.25 -6.87
N LYS A 35 4.38 5.73 -7.64
CA LYS A 35 4.31 5.55 -9.09
C LYS A 35 5.50 6.22 -9.80
N ALA A 36 5.92 7.39 -9.32
CA ALA A 36 7.12 8.08 -9.82
C ALA A 36 8.45 7.46 -9.34
N GLY A 37 8.43 6.38 -8.53
CA GLY A 37 9.65 5.71 -8.03
C GLY A 37 10.48 6.54 -7.03
N LYS A 38 9.93 7.64 -6.51
CA LYS A 38 10.62 8.58 -5.60
C LYS A 38 10.65 8.11 -4.15
N ILE A 39 9.79 7.15 -3.77
CA ILE A 39 9.75 6.58 -2.43
C ILE A 39 10.59 5.30 -2.39
N ARG A 40 11.57 5.27 -1.49
CA ARG A 40 12.36 4.08 -1.18
C ARG A 40 11.87 3.41 0.10
N CYS A 41 12.08 2.10 0.19
CA CYS A 41 11.80 1.38 1.42
C CYS A 41 12.72 1.86 2.55
N ARG A 42 12.14 2.21 3.70
CA ARG A 42 12.88 2.68 4.89
C ARG A 42 13.80 1.63 5.53
N LYS A 43 13.62 0.34 5.20
CA LYS A 43 14.45 -0.76 5.75
C LYS A 43 15.54 -1.26 4.79
N CYS A 44 15.22 -1.41 3.51
CA CYS A 44 16.12 -2.06 2.54
C CYS A 44 16.44 -1.19 1.32
N ASN A 45 16.02 0.08 1.34
CA ASN A 45 16.20 1.07 0.28
C ASN A 45 15.67 0.68 -1.11
N SER A 46 14.95 -0.43 -1.24
CA SER A 46 14.34 -0.85 -2.51
C SER A 46 13.18 0.06 -2.91
N ASN A 47 13.07 0.31 -4.21
CA ASN A 47 12.02 1.13 -4.83
C ASN A 47 10.81 0.26 -5.23
N LYS A 48 10.92 -1.07 -5.09
CA LYS A 48 9.87 -2.02 -5.47
C LYS A 48 8.86 -2.16 -4.34
N LEU A 49 7.76 -1.42 -4.46
CA LEU A 49 6.66 -1.36 -3.49
C LEU A 49 5.38 -1.89 -4.15
N ARG A 50 4.62 -2.72 -3.43
CA ARG A 50 3.30 -3.21 -3.86
C ARG A 50 2.21 -2.67 -2.94
N LEU A 51 1.03 -2.44 -3.48
CA LEU A 51 -0.16 -2.12 -2.68
C LEU A 51 -0.56 -3.30 -1.80
N LYS A 52 -1.18 -3.03 -0.65
CA LYS A 52 -1.72 -4.05 0.22
C LYS A 52 -2.94 -4.73 -0.44
N ALA A 53 -3.13 -6.02 -0.17
CA ALA A 53 -3.99 -6.92 -0.95
C ALA A 53 -5.43 -6.44 -1.23
N LYS A 54 -6.03 -5.62 -0.35
CA LYS A 54 -7.37 -5.05 -0.57
C LYS A 54 -7.37 -3.92 -1.60
N GLU A 55 -6.31 -3.11 -1.68
CA GLU A 55 -6.12 -2.14 -2.76
C GLU A 55 -5.82 -2.84 -4.10
N ARG A 56 -5.00 -3.91 -4.09
CA ARG A 56 -4.67 -4.68 -5.31
C ARG A 56 -5.88 -5.26 -6.04
N ARG A 57 -6.94 -5.63 -5.32
CA ARG A 57 -8.18 -6.20 -5.90
C ARG A 57 -9.24 -5.14 -6.24
N GLY A 58 -9.06 -3.91 -5.77
CA GLY A 58 -10.06 -2.84 -5.87
C GLY A 58 -9.63 -1.65 -6.74
N GLN A 59 -8.36 -1.54 -7.13
CA GLN A 59 -7.91 -0.49 -8.03
C GLN A 59 -8.28 -0.85 -9.47
N LYS A 60 -9.53 -0.58 -9.83
CA LYS A 60 -9.88 -0.26 -11.22
C LYS A 60 -9.12 1.02 -11.56
N VAL A 61 -8.08 0.89 -12.38
CA VAL A 61 -7.54 2.01 -13.16
C VAL A 61 -8.59 2.47 -14.17
#